data_AF-E2APA1-F1
#
_entry.id   AF-E2APA1-F1
#
_cell.length_a   1.000
_cell.length_b   1.000
_cell.length_c   1.000
_cell.angle_alpha   90.00
_cell.angle_beta   90.00
_cell.angle_gamma   90.00
#
_symmetry.space_group_name_H-M   'P 1'
#
loop_
_entity.id
_entity.type
_entity.pdbx_description
1 polymer ?
#
loop_
_entity_poly.entity_id
_entity_poly.type
_entity_poly.pdbx_seq_one_letter_code
_entity_poly.pdbx_strand_id
1 'polypeptide(L)'
;LKTFEGDEHALQVVRKKINDEYRKYKNVTNQAAIEELNKFAQEVEHEVRTTVIQVVETAPGRVAPRLTPDVLVDNVPYKEQKGNANKEN
;
A
#
# COMPACT_ATOMS: atom_id res chain seq x y z
N LEU A 1 -1.21 11.03 -0.38
CA LEU A 1 -0.83 9.63 -0.11
C LEU A 1 0.10 9.61 1.09
N LYS A 2 -0.39 9.12 2.23
CA LYS A 2 0.43 8.97 3.46
C LYS A 2 1.41 7.79 3.37
N THR A 3 1.10 6.79 2.53
CA THR A 3 1.90 5.57 2.35
C THR A 3 3.33 5.81 1.87
N PHE A 4 3.58 6.89 1.12
CA PHE A 4 4.89 7.21 0.55
C PHE A 4 5.48 8.49 1.16
N GLU A 5 5.14 8.80 2.40
CA GLU A 5 5.56 10.05 3.03
C GLU A 5 7.08 10.14 3.18
N GLY A 6 7.66 11.24 2.72
CA GLY A 6 9.11 11.45 2.69
C GLY A 6 9.84 10.76 1.54
N ASP A 7 9.15 9.99 0.70
CA ASP A 7 9.68 9.46 -0.56
C ASP A 7 9.20 10.35 -1.72
N GLU A 8 9.95 11.43 -1.99
CA GLU A 8 9.59 12.39 -3.04
C GLU A 8 9.52 11.75 -4.43
N HIS A 9 10.36 10.75 -4.71
CA HIS A 9 10.35 10.06 -5.99
C HIS A 9 9.05 9.27 -6.17
N ALA A 10 8.72 8.42 -5.19
CA ALA A 10 7.47 7.65 -5.21
C ALA A 10 6.25 8.58 -5.26
N LEU A 11 6.24 9.67 -4.49
CA LEU A 11 5.16 10.66 -4.52
C LEU A 11 4.99 11.29 -5.90
N GLN A 12 6.08 11.66 -6.58
CA GLN A 12 6.02 12.22 -7.93
C GLN A 12 5.49 11.21 -8.95
N VAL A 13 6.00 9.97 -8.94
CA VAL A 13 5.58 8.91 -9.85
C VAL A 13 4.10 8.59 -9.67
N VAL A 14 3.64 8.43 -8.42
CA VAL A 14 2.25 8.12 -8.11
C VAL A 14 1.33 9.28 -8.47
N ARG A 15 1.70 10.52 -8.14
CA ARG A 15 0.92 11.71 -8.55
C ARG A 15 0.77 11.80 -10.07
N LYS A 16 1.86 11.56 -10.82
CA LYS A 16 1.82 11.53 -12.28
C LYS A 16 0.85 10.46 -12.78
N LYS A 17 0.94 9.24 -12.25
CA LYS A 17 0.08 8.11 -12.64
C LYS A 17 -1.40 8.42 -12.37
N ILE A 18 -1.74 8.96 -11.21
CA ILE A 18 -3.10 9.38 -10.88
C ILE A 18 -3.61 10.40 -11.91
N ASN A 19 -2.83 11.46 -12.16
CA ASN A 19 -3.21 12.49 -13.12
C ASN A 19 -3.40 11.93 -14.53
N ASP A 20 -2.53 11.01 -14.97
CA ASP A 20 -2.63 10.37 -16.28
C ASP A 20 -3.90 9.52 -16.38
N GLU A 21 -4.27 8.75 -15.35
CA GLU A 21 -5.52 7.96 -15.35
C GLU A 21 -6.76 8.85 -15.36
N TYR A 22 -6.84 9.88 -14.51
CA TYR A 22 -7.99 10.80 -14.52
C TYR A 22 -8.12 11.57 -15.85
N ARG A 23 -7.00 11.95 -16.48
CA ARG A 23 -7.02 12.61 -17.79
C ARG A 23 -7.59 11.74 -18.90
N LYS A 24 -7.42 10.41 -18.85
CA LYS A 24 -7.99 9.49 -19.86
C LYS A 24 -9.52 9.52 -19.85
N TYR A 25 -10.13 9.63 -18.67
CA TYR A 25 -11.58 9.59 -18.50
C TYR A 25 -12.24 10.96 -18.37
N LYS A 26 -11.49 12.06 -18.59
CA LYS A 26 -11.97 13.44 -18.40
C LYS A 26 -13.22 13.83 -19.19
N ASN A 27 -13.50 13.13 -20.30
CA ASN A 27 -14.61 13.42 -21.20
C ASN A 27 -15.82 12.50 -20.96
N VAL A 28 -15.76 11.60 -19.97
CA VAL A 28 -16.90 10.75 -19.62
C VAL A 28 -17.98 11.63 -19.01
N THR A 29 -19.20 11.57 -19.58
CA THR A 29 -20.37 12.35 -19.13
C THR A 29 -21.48 11.48 -18.56
N ASN A 30 -21.36 10.16 -18.68
CA ASN A 30 -22.32 9.21 -18.11
C ASN A 30 -22.12 9.13 -16.59
N GLN A 31 -23.18 9.45 -15.84
CA GLN A 31 -23.15 9.50 -14.38
C GLN A 31 -22.78 8.15 -13.74
N ALA A 32 -23.36 7.04 -14.19
CA ALA A 32 -23.08 5.72 -13.65
C ALA A 32 -21.61 5.32 -13.89
N ALA A 33 -21.08 5.62 -15.07
CA ALA A 33 -19.66 5.37 -15.38
C ALA A 33 -18.72 6.21 -14.50
N ILE A 34 -19.09 7.46 -14.19
CA ILE A 34 -18.32 8.32 -13.27
C ILE A 34 -18.31 7.73 -11.85
N GLU A 35 -19.46 7.24 -11.38
CA GLU A 35 -19.57 6.60 -10.06
C GLU A 35 -18.70 5.34 -9.95
N GLU A 36 -18.71 4.49 -10.98
CA GLU A 36 -17.84 3.31 -11.05
C GLU A 36 -16.35 3.68 -11.04
N LEU A 37 -15.95 4.69 -11.81
CA LEU A 37 -14.56 5.17 -11.84
C LEU A 37 -14.12 5.74 -10.49
N ASN A 38 -14.99 6.46 -9.79
CA ASN A 38 -14.71 6.98 -8.46
C ASN A 38 -14.57 5.85 -7.45
N LYS A 39 -15.45 4.83 -7.51
CA LYS A 39 -15.35 3.64 -6.67
C LYS A 39 -14.03 2.91 -6.90
N PHE A 40 -13.66 2.71 -8.17
CA PHE A 40 -12.37 2.09 -8.52
C PHE A 40 -11.17 2.88 -7.96
N ALA A 41 -11.19 4.20 -8.04
CA ALA A 41 -10.14 5.03 -7.46
C ALA A 41 -10.02 4.85 -5.93
N GLN A 42 -11.15 4.73 -5.23
CA GLN A 42 -11.18 4.47 -3.78
C GLN A 42 -10.66 3.07 -3.43
N GLU A 43 -11.01 2.05 -4.22
CA GLU A 43 -10.51 0.68 -4.04
C GLU A 43 -8.98 0.62 -4.22
N VAL A 44 -8.45 1.31 -5.23
CA VAL A 44 -7.00 1.42 -5.44
C VAL A 44 -6.32 2.16 -4.29
N GLU A 45 -6.90 3.25 -3.78
CA GLU A 45 -6.37 3.95 -2.61
C GLU A 45 -6.33 3.02 -1.39
N HIS A 46 -7.42 2.28 -1.14
CA HIS A 46 -7.52 1.36 -0.02
C HIS A 46 -6.45 0.26 -0.09
N GLU A 47 -6.31 -0.38 -1.26
CA GLU A 47 -5.30 -1.41 -1.50
C GLU A 47 -3.88 -0.89 -1.20
N VAL A 48 -3.52 0.28 -1.72
CA VAL A 48 -2.19 0.88 -1.47
C VAL A 48 -1.99 1.18 0.02
N ARG A 49 -3.04 1.54 0.74
CA ARG A 49 -2.94 1.92 2.16
C ARG A 49 -2.83 0.72 3.10
N THR A 50 -3.43 -0.42 2.74
CA THR A 50 -3.48 -1.62 3.59
C THR A 50 -2.41 -2.66 3.25
N THR A 51 -1.86 -2.63 2.02
CA THR A 51 -0.90 -3.66 1.57
C THR A 51 0.55 -3.18 1.49
N VAL A 52 0.79 -1.87 1.44
CA VAL A 52 2.13 -1.31 1.31
C VAL A 52 2.62 -0.77 2.65
N ILE A 53 3.77 -1.26 3.10
CA ILE A 53 4.47 -0.77 4.30
C ILE A 53 5.76 -0.09 3.85
N GLN A 54 5.90 1.20 4.14
CA GLN A 54 7.12 1.94 3.86
C GLN A 54 8.19 1.62 4.91
N VAL A 55 9.41 1.36 4.46
CA VAL A 55 10.58 1.18 5.34
C VAL A 55 11.47 2.40 5.21
N VAL A 56 11.91 2.96 6.33
CA VAL A 56 12.71 4.20 6.38
C VAL A 56 14.03 3.91 7.11
N GLU A 57 15.14 4.39 6.55
CA GLU A 57 16.42 4.38 7.25
C GLU A 57 16.43 5.43 8.37
N THR A 58 16.72 4.98 9.58
CA THR A 58 16.69 5.80 10.81
C THR A 58 18.09 6.13 11.32
N ALA A 59 19.07 5.32 10.96
CA ALA A 59 20.51 5.52 11.18
C ALA A 59 21.27 4.66 10.15
N PRO A 60 22.58 4.90 9.91
CA PRO A 60 23.35 4.12 8.95
C PRO A 60 23.21 2.61 9.17
N GLY A 61 22.60 1.92 8.20
CA GLY A 61 22.36 0.48 8.25
C GLY A 61 21.21 0.02 9.16
N ARG A 62 20.43 0.94 9.74
CA ARG A 62 19.28 0.66 10.59
C ARG A 62 17.99 1.20 9.96
N VAL A 63 17.09 0.29 9.64
CA VAL A 63 15.78 0.62 9.07
C VAL A 63 14.64 0.35 10.06
N ALA A 64 13.53 1.06 9.90
CA ALA A 64 12.30 0.81 10.65
C ALA A 64 11.08 0.90 9.70
N PRO A 65 10.08 0.01 9.86
CA PRO A 65 8.82 0.14 9.14
C PRO A 65 8.02 1.31 9.70
N ARG A 66 7.40 2.09 8.81
CA ARG A 66 6.44 3.14 9.14
C ARG A 66 5.04 2.52 9.21
N LEU A 67 4.66 2.03 10.39
CA LEU A 67 3.35 1.44 10.61
C LEU A 67 2.25 2.50 10.67
N THR A 68 1.12 2.21 10.03
CA THR A 68 -0.10 3.03 10.04
C THR A 68 -1.25 2.19 10.60
N PRO A 69 -2.35 2.83 11.08
CA PRO A 69 -3.52 2.09 11.56
C PRO A 69 -4.10 1.10 10.53
N ASP A 70 -3.91 1.38 9.24
CA ASP A 70 -4.39 0.52 8.14
C ASP A 70 -3.61 -0.80 7.97
N VAL A 71 -2.37 -0.87 8.46
CA VAL A 71 -1.51 -2.07 8.39
C VAL A 71 -1.27 -2.71 9.76
N LEU A 72 -1.69 -2.03 10.83
CA LEU A 72 -1.67 -2.56 12.19
C LEU A 72 -2.80 -3.57 12.35
N VAL A 73 -2.43 -4.84 12.47
CA VAL A 73 -3.36 -5.94 12.78
C VAL A 73 -3.28 -6.28 14.26
N ASP A 74 -4.37 -6.82 14.81
CA ASP A 74 -4.38 -7.34 16.18
C ASP A 74 -3.32 -8.43 16.33
N ASN A 75 -2.60 -8.40 17.45
CA ASN A 75 -1.56 -9.36 17.75
C ASN A 75 -2.12 -10.79 17.72
N VAL A 76 -1.68 -11.59 16.75
CA VAL A 76 -1.91 -13.03 16.77
C VAL A 76 -0.84 -13.66 17.66
N PRO A 77 -1.21 -14.51 18.64
CA PRO A 77 -0.24 -15.20 19.47
C PRO A 77 0.77 -15.96 18.61
N TYR A 78 2.06 -15.79 18.89
CA TYR A 78 3.11 -16.53 18.21
C TYR A 78 2.85 -18.04 18.39
N LYS A 79 2.65 -18.75 17.28
CA LYS A 79 2.56 -20.21 17.25
C LYS A 79 3.86 -20.74 16.67
N GLU A 80 4.70 -21.31 17.53
CA GLU A 80 5.90 -22.01 17.12
C GLU A 80 5.52 -23.14 16.15
N GLN A 81 5.88 -22.98 14.88
CA GLN A 81 5.83 -24.09 13.94
C GLN A 81 7.00 -25.00 14.28
N LYS A 82 6.71 -26.14 14.92
CA LYS A 82 7.71 -27.21 15.08
C LYS A 82 8.16 -27.62 13.67
N GLY A 83 9.37 -27.20 13.28
CA GLY A 83 9.99 -27.69 12.06
C GLY A 83 10.05 -29.21 12.14
N ASN A 84 9.61 -29.89 11.08
CA ASN A 84 9.76 -31.33 10.94
C ASN A 84 11.25 -31.65 10.86
N ALA A 85 11.91 -31.78 12.02
CA ALA A 85 13.17 -32.47 12.13
C ALA A 85 12.86 -33.96 11.94
N ASN A 86 12.78 -34.39 10.68
CA ASN A 86 12.99 -35.78 10.34
C ASN A 86 14.41 -36.12 10.81
N LYS A 87 14.50 -36.69 12.00
CA LYS A 87 15.70 -37.40 12.44
C LYS A 87 15.70 -38.72 11.69
N GLU A 88 16.43 -38.76 10.58
CA GLU A 88 16.88 -40.03 10.01
C GLU A 88 17.74 -40.74 11.06
N ASN A 89 17.28 -41.93 11.46
CA ASN A 89 18.08 -42.97 12.09
C ASN A 89 17.91 -44.24 11.26
#